data_AF-A0A1S2XR23-F1
#
_entry.id   AF-A0A1S2XR23-F1
#
_cell.length_a   1.000
_cell.length_b   1.000
_cell.length_c   1.000
_cell.angle_alpha   90.00
_cell.angle_beta   90.00
_cell.angle_gamma   90.00
#
_symmetry.space_group_name_H-M   'P 1'
#
loop_
_entity.id
_entity.type
_entity.pdbx_description
1 polymer ?
#
loop_
_entity_poly.entity_id
_entity_poly.type
_entity_poly.pdbx_seq_one_letter_code
_entity_poly.pdbx_strand_id
1 'polypeptide(L)'
;MTINKLLTLVRRSNRRTPALSTIRSLSLSTSAAVTHSQSSTLPSPPPPNVMIYDRLAESVKSKLQQLENPDPRFLKYGSPRPELRDHTRILSAPETRVTTLPNGLRVATESSLGGRTATVGVWIDAGSRFETEETNGTAHFLEHMIFKGTERRNARELEEEIENMGGHLNAYTSREQTTYYAKVSQNDVPVALDILADILQNSKFDENRISRERDVILREMEEVEGQTEEVIFDHLHATAFQYTPLGRTILGPAQNIKTITKAHLQDYIQTHYTAPRMVIAASGAVKHEDFVDQVKKLFTKLSTNPTTASQLVEKEPAIFTGSEVRMLDDDIPLAQFAVAFEGASWKDPDSIALMVMQAMLGSWNKTAGGGKHMGSELAQRVGINEIAESMMAFNTNYKDTGLFGVYAVAKPDCLDDLAYSIMYETTKLAYQVSDDDVTRARNQLKSSLLLHIDGTSPVAEDIGRQLLTYGRRIPFAELFARIDAVDASTIKRVANRFIYDKDVAIAAMGPIQRLPDYNWFRRRTYWNRY
;
A
#
# COMPACT_ATOMS: atom_id res chain seq x y z
N MET A 1 30.75 -39.59 3.64
CA MET A 1 31.82 -38.63 3.94
C MET A 1 31.17 -37.30 4.29
N THR A 2 30.73 -37.09 5.53
CA THR A 2 31.47 -36.35 6.59
C THR A 2 31.88 -34.96 6.10
N ILE A 3 31.33 -33.86 6.61
CA ILE A 3 31.41 -33.47 8.03
C ILE A 3 30.09 -32.87 8.52
N ASN A 4 29.65 -33.47 9.63
CA ASN A 4 28.58 -33.08 10.53
C ASN A 4 29.26 -32.68 11.86
N LYS A 5 28.65 -31.78 12.65
CA LYS A 5 28.91 -31.49 14.09
C LYS A 5 30.14 -30.65 14.46
N LEU A 6 29.91 -29.50 15.11
CA LEU A 6 30.20 -29.34 16.55
C LEU A 6 29.60 -28.04 17.13
N LEU A 7 28.55 -28.23 17.93
CA LEU A 7 28.03 -27.31 18.95
C LEU A 7 28.88 -27.41 20.23
N THR A 8 28.63 -26.49 21.16
CA THR A 8 28.84 -26.56 22.64
C THR A 8 30.23 -26.31 23.23
N LEU A 9 30.40 -25.18 23.95
CA LEU A 9 30.62 -25.09 25.41
C LEU A 9 31.31 -23.78 25.82
N VAL A 10 30.54 -22.75 26.22
CA VAL A 10 31.01 -21.77 27.23
C VAL A 10 29.84 -21.39 28.13
N ARG A 11 29.57 -22.24 29.12
CA ARG A 11 28.86 -21.86 30.35
C ARG A 11 29.61 -22.48 31.53
N ARG A 12 29.92 -21.64 32.53
CA ARG A 12 30.40 -21.90 33.89
C ARG A 12 31.89 -22.18 34.10
N SER A 13 32.55 -21.21 34.75
CA SER A 13 33.13 -21.43 36.09
C SER A 13 33.67 -20.10 36.65
N ASN A 14 32.91 -19.50 37.56
CA ASN A 14 33.31 -18.41 38.44
C ASN A 14 33.79 -19.02 39.75
N ARG A 15 35.01 -18.75 40.22
CA ARG A 15 35.37 -18.81 41.66
C ARG A 15 36.52 -17.84 41.98
N ARG A 16 36.22 -16.90 42.88
CA ARG A 16 37.13 -16.01 43.63
C ARG A 16 37.93 -16.85 44.66
N THR A 17 39.06 -16.41 45.26
CA THR A 17 39.24 -15.40 46.33
C THR A 17 40.73 -15.39 46.83
N PRO A 18 41.18 -14.50 47.76
CA PRO A 18 42.49 -13.78 47.71
C PRO A 18 43.39 -13.88 48.98
N ALA A 19 44.53 -13.14 49.03
CA ALA A 19 45.20 -12.57 50.24
C ALA A 19 46.45 -11.75 49.79
N LEU A 20 46.77 -10.51 50.21
CA LEU A 20 47.04 -9.82 51.49
C LEU A 20 48.48 -9.96 52.08
N SER A 21 49.12 -8.79 52.17
CA SER A 21 50.10 -8.26 53.16
C SER A 21 51.54 -8.79 53.32
N THR A 22 52.48 -7.95 52.87
CA THR A 22 53.60 -7.29 53.61
C THR A 22 54.35 -8.01 54.75
N ILE A 23 55.69 -8.16 54.63
CA ILE A 23 56.71 -7.94 55.70
C ILE A 23 58.06 -7.56 55.07
N ARG A 24 58.78 -6.62 55.71
CA ARG A 24 60.16 -6.17 55.43
C ARG A 24 61.02 -6.43 56.69
N SER A 25 62.23 -7.00 56.57
CA SER A 25 63.48 -6.55 57.26
C SER A 25 64.64 -7.59 57.23
N LEU A 26 65.72 -7.22 56.50
CA LEU A 26 67.16 -7.23 56.84
C LEU A 26 67.81 -8.39 57.63
N SER A 27 68.87 -9.02 57.08
CA SER A 27 70.30 -8.75 57.41
C SER A 27 71.30 -9.76 56.80
N LEU A 28 72.39 -9.24 56.19
CA LEU A 28 73.82 -9.69 56.12
C LEU A 28 74.15 -11.20 56.16
N SER A 29 75.10 -11.80 55.44
CA SER A 29 76.21 -11.42 54.55
C SER A 29 76.93 -12.73 54.18
N THR A 30 77.46 -12.92 52.96
CA THR A 30 78.82 -13.46 52.69
C THR A 30 79.06 -13.76 51.20
N SER A 31 80.25 -13.37 50.76
CA SER A 31 81.09 -13.94 49.69
C SER A 31 80.57 -13.99 48.25
N ALA A 32 81.22 -13.18 47.42
CA ALA A 32 81.18 -13.22 45.98
C ALA A 32 81.61 -14.60 45.43
N ALA A 33 80.69 -15.25 44.75
CA ALA A 33 80.99 -16.21 43.70
C ALA A 33 80.34 -15.69 42.43
N VAL A 34 81.17 -15.26 41.48
CA VAL A 34 80.73 -14.86 40.14
C VAL A 34 80.29 -16.12 39.42
N THR A 35 79.01 -16.43 39.49
CA THR A 35 78.32 -17.31 38.54
C THR A 35 77.47 -16.44 37.65
N HIS A 36 77.74 -16.48 36.35
CA HIS A 36 76.87 -15.87 35.34
C HIS A 36 75.49 -16.56 35.37
N SER A 37 74.58 -16.06 36.20
CA SER A 37 73.17 -16.35 36.07
C SER A 37 72.65 -15.58 34.86
N GLN A 38 72.44 -16.28 33.75
CA GLN A 38 71.58 -15.76 32.68
C GLN A 38 70.22 -15.44 33.31
N SER A 39 69.94 -14.15 33.48
CA SER A 39 68.59 -13.67 33.74
C SER A 39 67.74 -14.09 32.54
N SER A 40 66.85 -15.06 32.73
CA SER A 40 65.79 -15.33 31.76
C SER A 40 64.83 -14.13 31.79
N THR A 41 65.20 -13.07 31.07
CA THR A 41 64.31 -11.95 30.77
C THR A 41 63.13 -12.51 30.01
N LEU A 42 61.91 -12.31 30.52
CA LEU A 42 60.69 -12.53 29.75
C LEU A 42 60.88 -11.88 28.37
N PRO A 43 60.62 -12.59 27.26
CA PRO A 43 60.80 -12.02 25.94
C PRO A 43 59.98 -10.73 25.83
N SER A 44 60.61 -9.67 25.33
CA SER A 44 59.94 -8.41 25.03
C SER A 44 58.73 -8.67 24.11
N PRO A 45 57.60 -7.99 24.31
CA PRO A 45 56.43 -8.20 23.47
C PRO A 45 56.80 -7.99 21.99
N PRO A 46 56.34 -8.87 21.09
CA PRO A 46 56.66 -8.77 19.68
C PRO A 46 56.04 -7.50 19.09
N PRO A 47 56.65 -6.89 18.07
CA PRO A 47 56.06 -5.74 17.40
C PRO A 47 54.73 -6.14 16.73
N PRO A 48 53.80 -5.17 16.54
CA PRO A 48 52.43 -5.45 16.06
C PRO A 48 52.35 -6.12 14.67
N ASN A 49 53.43 -6.05 13.89
CA ASN A 49 53.52 -6.67 12.57
C ASN A 49 53.83 -8.17 12.60
N VAL A 50 54.22 -8.73 13.75
CA VAL A 50 54.64 -10.14 13.88
C VAL A 50 53.44 -11.07 14.04
N MET A 51 52.44 -10.64 14.81
CA MET A 51 51.25 -11.45 15.07
C MET A 51 50.15 -11.15 14.05
N ILE A 52 49.44 -12.18 13.58
CA ILE A 52 48.35 -12.02 12.60
C ILE A 52 47.20 -11.18 13.18
N TYR A 53 46.84 -11.41 14.44
CA TYR A 53 45.78 -10.66 15.11
C TYR A 53 46.13 -9.19 15.31
N ASP A 54 47.40 -8.87 15.57
CA ASP A 54 47.86 -7.48 15.71
C ASP A 54 47.83 -6.75 14.37
N ARG A 55 48.25 -7.39 13.27
CA ARG A 55 48.10 -6.83 11.91
C ARG A 55 46.65 -6.57 11.52
N LEU A 56 45.74 -7.50 11.85
CA LEU A 56 44.31 -7.29 11.62
C LEU A 56 43.77 -6.14 12.48
N ALA A 57 44.17 -6.06 13.75
CA ALA A 57 43.76 -4.99 14.64
C ALA A 57 44.28 -3.62 14.17
N GLU A 58 45.53 -3.53 13.71
CA GLU A 58 46.10 -2.31 13.12
C GLU A 58 45.37 -1.90 11.84
N SER A 59 45.05 -2.86 10.96
CA SER A 59 44.27 -2.60 9.74
C SER A 59 42.89 -2.01 10.07
N VAL A 60 42.18 -2.60 11.04
CA VAL A 60 40.88 -2.09 11.49
C VAL A 60 41.02 -0.70 12.13
N LYS A 61 42.00 -0.48 13.00
CA LYS A 61 42.24 0.83 13.65
C LYS A 61 42.56 1.92 12.62
N SER A 62 43.41 1.62 11.64
CA SER A 62 43.74 2.55 10.55
C SER A 62 42.50 2.94 9.75
N LYS A 63 41.65 1.96 9.42
CA LYS A 63 40.38 2.23 8.72
C LYS A 63 39.42 3.09 9.55
N LEU A 64 39.33 2.87 10.86
CA LEU A 64 38.50 3.69 11.76
C LEU A 64 39.02 5.14 11.85
N GLN A 65 40.34 5.33 12.00
CA GLN A 65 40.96 6.66 12.02
C GLN A 65 40.70 7.45 10.72
N GLN A 66 40.73 6.77 9.57
CA GLN A 66 40.38 7.39 8.29
C GLN A 66 38.90 7.81 8.20
N LEU A 67 38.01 7.14 8.93
CA LEU A 67 36.57 7.41 8.93
C LEU A 67 36.17 8.57 9.85
N GLU A 68 37.00 8.93 10.83
CA GLU A 68 36.67 9.91 11.88
C GLU A 68 36.52 11.35 11.37
N ASN A 69 37.22 11.74 10.30
CA ASN A 69 37.32 13.13 9.86
C ASN A 69 36.56 13.35 8.54
N PRO A 70 35.22 13.54 8.57
CA PRO A 70 34.46 13.82 7.37
C PRO A 70 34.78 15.21 6.82
N ASP A 71 34.75 15.34 5.50
CA ASP A 71 34.91 16.63 4.84
C ASP A 71 33.57 17.40 4.87
N PRO A 72 33.52 18.60 5.50
CA PRO A 72 32.28 19.34 5.74
C PRO A 72 31.59 19.76 4.43
N ARG A 73 32.30 19.81 3.30
CA ARG A 73 31.66 20.12 2.00
C ARG A 73 30.58 19.10 1.63
N PHE A 74 30.75 17.84 2.04
CA PHE A 74 29.77 16.78 1.77
C PHE A 74 28.59 16.81 2.76
N LEU A 75 28.75 17.43 3.93
CA LEU A 75 27.71 17.53 4.97
C LEU A 75 26.92 18.85 4.90
N LYS A 76 27.21 19.72 3.93
CA LYS A 76 26.66 21.08 3.86
C LYS A 76 25.13 21.16 3.75
N TYR A 77 24.49 20.23 3.04
CA TYR A 77 23.04 20.32 2.71
C TYR A 77 22.19 19.20 3.32
N GLY A 78 22.79 18.05 3.65
CA GLY A 78 22.06 16.90 4.19
C GLY A 78 21.74 17.11 5.66
N SER A 79 20.48 16.94 6.04
CA SER A 79 20.05 16.88 7.44
C SER A 79 19.28 15.59 7.70
N PRO A 80 19.62 14.81 8.73
CA PRO A 80 18.85 13.63 9.12
C PRO A 80 17.57 13.99 9.88
N ARG A 81 17.45 15.23 10.37
CA ARG A 81 16.26 15.73 11.07
C ARG A 81 15.27 16.32 10.06
N PRO A 82 14.01 15.86 10.06
CA PRO A 82 13.00 16.37 9.14
C PRO A 82 12.58 17.78 9.56
N GLU A 83 12.38 18.63 8.57
CA GLU A 83 11.84 19.98 8.75
C GLU A 83 10.67 20.17 7.78
N LEU A 84 9.72 21.02 8.16
CA LEU A 84 8.67 21.47 7.25
C LEU A 84 9.26 22.41 6.21
N ARG A 85 8.90 22.19 4.95
CA ARG A 85 9.36 23.00 3.82
C ARG A 85 8.17 23.56 3.04
N ASP A 86 8.33 24.79 2.58
CA ASP A 86 7.41 25.41 1.64
C ASP A 86 7.74 24.97 0.21
N HIS A 87 6.74 24.40 -0.47
CA HIS A 87 6.85 23.90 -1.84
C HIS A 87 6.05 24.75 -2.83
N THR A 88 5.37 25.82 -2.38
CA THR A 88 4.40 26.61 -3.18
C THR A 88 4.95 27.01 -4.55
N ARG A 89 6.25 27.32 -4.64
CA ARG A 89 6.92 27.70 -5.90
C ARG A 89 6.88 26.62 -6.99
N ILE A 90 6.83 25.34 -6.64
CA ILE A 90 6.91 24.21 -7.58
C ILE A 90 5.56 23.50 -7.78
N LEU A 91 4.49 23.91 -7.08
CA LEU A 91 3.17 23.27 -7.16
C LEU A 91 2.31 23.77 -8.33
N SER A 92 2.87 24.57 -9.24
CA SER A 92 2.16 25.01 -10.43
C SER A 92 1.90 23.82 -11.36
N ALA A 93 0.62 23.58 -11.66
CA ALA A 93 0.17 22.57 -12.62
C ALA A 93 -0.81 23.23 -13.61
N PRO A 94 -1.02 22.65 -14.80
CA PRO A 94 -2.06 23.11 -15.71
C PRO A 94 -3.43 23.06 -15.03
N GLU A 95 -4.31 23.99 -15.39
CA GLU A 95 -5.65 24.04 -14.85
C GLU A 95 -6.46 22.80 -15.26
N THR A 96 -7.10 22.15 -14.27
CA THR A 96 -8.08 21.11 -14.53
C THR A 96 -9.44 21.73 -14.82
N ARG A 97 -9.80 21.85 -16.11
CA ARG A 97 -11.10 22.37 -16.53
C ARG A 97 -12.16 21.29 -16.45
N VAL A 98 -13.31 21.61 -15.88
CA VAL A 98 -14.45 20.69 -15.71
C VAL A 98 -15.71 21.32 -16.28
N THR A 99 -16.35 20.62 -17.21
CA THR A 99 -17.66 21.00 -17.77
C THR A 99 -18.68 19.92 -17.41
N THR A 100 -19.84 20.34 -16.91
CA THR A 100 -20.98 19.43 -16.68
C THR A 100 -22.00 19.61 -17.79
N LEU A 101 -22.25 18.55 -18.55
CA LEU A 101 -23.25 18.55 -19.62
C LEU A 101 -24.67 18.55 -19.03
N PRO A 102 -25.71 18.96 -19.80
CA PRO A 102 -27.09 19.03 -19.30
C PRO A 102 -27.66 17.69 -18.80
N ASN A 103 -27.11 16.56 -19.26
CA ASN A 103 -27.47 15.21 -18.80
C ASN A 103 -26.76 14.79 -17.49
N GLY A 104 -25.98 15.68 -16.87
CA GLY A 104 -25.21 15.42 -15.64
C GLY A 104 -23.84 14.77 -15.87
N LEU A 105 -23.48 14.44 -17.13
CA LEU A 105 -22.17 13.88 -17.46
C LEU A 105 -21.07 14.93 -17.23
N ARG A 106 -20.05 14.57 -16.47
CA ARG A 106 -18.91 15.45 -16.17
C ARG A 106 -17.76 15.15 -17.13
N VAL A 107 -17.19 16.20 -17.71
CA VAL A 107 -16.06 16.14 -18.63
C VAL A 107 -14.92 16.96 -18.04
N ALA A 108 -13.78 16.34 -17.79
CA ALA A 108 -12.63 16.96 -17.15
C ALA A 108 -11.37 16.82 -17.99
N THR A 109 -10.60 17.89 -18.11
CA THR A 109 -9.34 17.84 -18.86
C THR A 109 -8.23 18.59 -18.15
N GLU A 110 -7.03 18.01 -18.13
CA GLU A 110 -5.80 18.73 -17.85
C GLU A 110 -4.96 18.83 -19.14
N SER A 111 -4.99 20.00 -19.76
CA SER A 111 -4.36 20.25 -21.06
C SER A 111 -2.85 20.50 -20.91
N SER A 112 -2.03 19.60 -21.45
CA SER A 112 -0.59 19.79 -21.62
C SER A 112 -0.21 19.63 -23.09
N LEU A 113 -0.32 20.74 -23.84
CA LEU A 113 -0.08 20.78 -25.29
C LEU A 113 1.41 20.66 -25.68
N GLY A 114 2.32 20.67 -24.70
CA GLY A 114 3.73 20.36 -24.92
C GLY A 114 4.00 18.85 -25.08
N GLY A 115 3.08 18.00 -24.60
CA GLY A 115 3.15 16.55 -24.78
C GLY A 115 2.79 16.11 -26.20
N ARG A 116 3.08 14.84 -26.53
CA ARG A 116 2.72 14.21 -27.83
C ARG A 116 1.73 13.04 -27.68
N THR A 117 1.42 12.69 -26.44
CA THR A 117 0.51 11.61 -26.08
C THR A 117 -0.58 12.14 -25.16
N ALA A 118 -1.65 11.37 -25.03
CA ALA A 118 -2.75 11.65 -24.14
C ALA A 118 -3.30 10.35 -23.56
N THR A 119 -3.92 10.45 -22.38
CA THR A 119 -4.77 9.38 -21.85
C THR A 119 -6.19 9.92 -21.76
N VAL A 120 -7.14 9.13 -22.24
CA VAL A 120 -8.58 9.42 -22.17
C VAL A 120 -9.25 8.25 -21.47
N GLY A 121 -10.21 8.50 -20.60
CA GLY A 121 -10.95 7.43 -19.97
C GLY A 121 -12.29 7.85 -19.40
N VAL A 122 -13.06 6.85 -19.00
CA VAL A 122 -14.36 6.96 -18.38
C VAL A 122 -14.27 6.28 -17.01
N TRP A 123 -14.51 7.06 -15.97
CA TRP A 123 -14.64 6.60 -14.61
C TRP A 123 -16.12 6.55 -14.26
N ILE A 124 -16.58 5.37 -13.88
CA ILE A 124 -17.97 5.10 -13.57
C ILE A 124 -18.08 4.80 -12.09
N ASP A 125 -19.00 5.49 -11.43
CA ASP A 125 -19.32 5.27 -10.02
C ASP A 125 -20.18 4.01 -9.84
N ALA A 126 -19.64 2.85 -10.21
CA ALA A 126 -20.24 1.52 -10.18
C ALA A 126 -19.16 0.47 -9.81
N GLY A 127 -19.55 -0.71 -9.36
CA GLY A 127 -18.64 -1.74 -8.86
C GLY A 127 -19.39 -2.82 -8.08
N SER A 128 -18.66 -3.80 -7.53
CA SER A 128 -19.28 -4.97 -6.89
C SER A 128 -20.13 -4.65 -5.66
N ARG A 129 -19.91 -3.49 -5.01
CA ARG A 129 -20.75 -3.00 -3.90
C ARG A 129 -22.20 -2.75 -4.33
N PHE A 130 -22.42 -2.36 -5.58
CA PHE A 130 -23.76 -1.98 -6.07
C PHE A 130 -24.50 -3.15 -6.74
N GLU A 131 -23.96 -4.36 -6.63
CA GLU A 131 -24.59 -5.59 -7.12
C GLU A 131 -25.59 -6.14 -6.10
N THR A 132 -26.48 -7.02 -6.59
CA THR A 132 -27.28 -7.90 -5.74
C THR A 132 -26.50 -9.16 -5.39
N GLU A 133 -26.94 -9.89 -4.36
CA GLU A 133 -26.32 -11.17 -3.98
C GLU A 133 -26.38 -12.18 -5.14
N GLU A 134 -27.49 -12.19 -5.88
CA GLU A 134 -27.76 -13.10 -6.98
C GLU A 134 -26.91 -12.78 -8.22
N THR A 135 -26.53 -11.52 -8.39
CA THR A 135 -25.77 -11.03 -9.55
C THR A 135 -24.34 -10.66 -9.19
N ASN A 136 -23.80 -11.12 -8.06
CA ASN A 136 -22.42 -10.81 -7.69
C ASN A 136 -21.43 -11.44 -8.69
N GLY A 137 -20.49 -10.62 -9.17
CA GLY A 137 -19.56 -10.94 -10.26
C GLY A 137 -19.94 -10.33 -11.61
N THR A 138 -21.06 -9.62 -11.71
CA THR A 138 -21.54 -8.98 -12.94
C THR A 138 -20.64 -7.83 -13.40
N ALA A 139 -20.10 -7.04 -12.48
CA ALA A 139 -19.22 -5.92 -12.78
C ALA A 139 -17.91 -6.40 -13.44
N HIS A 140 -17.28 -7.42 -12.85
CA HIS A 140 -16.09 -8.06 -13.40
C HIS A 140 -16.38 -8.78 -14.73
N PHE A 141 -17.50 -9.51 -14.80
CA PHE A 141 -17.90 -10.18 -16.04
C PHE A 141 -18.18 -9.17 -17.17
N LEU A 142 -18.80 -8.04 -16.85
CA LEU A 142 -19.06 -6.96 -17.79
C LEU A 142 -17.76 -6.36 -18.31
N GLU A 143 -16.76 -6.16 -17.46
CA GLU A 143 -15.44 -5.70 -17.88
C GLU A 143 -14.81 -6.59 -18.95
N HIS A 144 -14.82 -7.91 -18.76
CA HIS A 144 -14.35 -8.87 -19.75
C HIS A 144 -15.14 -8.79 -21.06
N MET A 145 -16.47 -8.67 -20.94
CA MET A 145 -17.38 -8.71 -22.08
C MET A 145 -17.39 -7.43 -22.90
N ILE A 146 -17.17 -6.26 -22.28
CA ILE A 146 -17.38 -4.97 -22.95
C ILE A 146 -16.38 -4.74 -24.10
N PHE A 147 -15.20 -5.36 -24.01
CA PHE A 147 -14.18 -5.33 -25.06
C PHE A 147 -14.37 -6.39 -26.16
N LYS A 148 -15.39 -7.26 -26.08
CA LYS A 148 -15.58 -8.38 -27.02
C LYS A 148 -16.51 -8.06 -28.19
N GLY A 149 -16.69 -6.77 -28.46
CA GLY A 149 -17.34 -6.26 -29.66
C GLY A 149 -18.49 -5.30 -29.37
N THR A 150 -18.78 -4.49 -30.36
CA THR A 150 -19.93 -3.60 -30.43
C THR A 150 -20.82 -4.03 -31.60
N GLU A 151 -21.97 -3.38 -31.77
CA GLU A 151 -22.79 -3.56 -32.97
C GLU A 151 -22.07 -3.10 -34.25
N ARG A 152 -21.14 -2.14 -34.13
CA ARG A 152 -20.41 -1.54 -35.25
C ARG A 152 -19.12 -2.29 -35.59
N ARG A 153 -18.46 -2.87 -34.60
CA ARG A 153 -17.14 -3.51 -34.74
C ARG A 153 -17.11 -4.83 -33.99
N ASN A 154 -16.60 -5.89 -34.61
CA ASN A 154 -16.36 -7.12 -33.86
C ASN A 154 -15.10 -6.98 -32.96
N ALA A 155 -14.90 -7.91 -32.01
CA ALA A 155 -13.76 -7.89 -31.10
C ALA A 155 -12.40 -7.76 -31.81
N ARG A 156 -12.21 -8.49 -32.91
CA ARG A 156 -10.94 -8.49 -33.64
C ARG A 156 -10.69 -7.14 -34.31
N GLU A 157 -11.69 -6.56 -34.95
CA GLU A 157 -11.58 -5.23 -35.55
C GLU A 157 -11.29 -4.16 -34.50
N LEU A 158 -11.93 -4.26 -33.33
CA LEU A 158 -11.69 -3.34 -32.22
C LEU A 158 -10.25 -3.43 -31.71
N GLU A 159 -9.76 -4.64 -31.47
CA GLU A 159 -8.37 -4.90 -31.03
C GLU A 159 -7.36 -4.43 -32.10
N GLU A 160 -7.59 -4.78 -33.38
CA GLU A 160 -6.75 -4.35 -34.51
C GLU A 160 -6.75 -2.82 -34.70
N GLU A 161 -7.88 -2.13 -34.48
CA GLU A 161 -7.96 -0.66 -34.58
C GLU A 161 -7.12 0.02 -33.49
N ILE A 162 -7.20 -0.46 -32.24
CA ILE A 162 -6.39 0.04 -31.11
C ILE A 162 -4.90 -0.22 -31.33
N GLU A 163 -4.52 -1.42 -31.77
CA GLU A 163 -3.12 -1.75 -32.03
C GLU A 163 -2.54 -0.98 -33.23
N ASN A 164 -3.31 -0.81 -34.31
CA ASN A 164 -2.85 -0.10 -35.52
C ASN A 164 -2.54 1.38 -35.25
N MET A 165 -3.25 2.02 -34.32
CA MET A 165 -2.93 3.39 -33.88
C MET A 165 -1.80 3.45 -32.84
N GLY A 166 -1.23 2.30 -32.44
CA GLY A 166 -0.23 2.19 -31.37
C GLY A 166 -0.80 2.54 -29.99
N GLY A 167 -2.12 2.48 -29.85
CA GLY A 167 -2.82 2.75 -28.60
C GLY A 167 -2.83 1.54 -27.69
N HIS A 168 -3.09 1.78 -26.41
CA HIS A 168 -3.35 0.71 -25.45
C HIS A 168 -4.59 1.06 -24.64
N LEU A 169 -5.60 0.21 -24.71
CA LEU A 169 -6.81 0.31 -23.90
C LEU A 169 -6.78 -0.73 -22.79
N ASN A 170 -7.33 -0.36 -21.64
CA ASN A 170 -7.47 -1.26 -20.51
C ASN A 170 -8.71 -0.88 -19.68
N ALA A 171 -9.13 -1.81 -18.84
CA ALA A 171 -10.10 -1.57 -17.79
C ALA A 171 -9.63 -2.17 -16.47
N TYR A 172 -10.31 -1.76 -15.41
CA TYR A 172 -10.33 -2.48 -14.15
C TYR A 172 -11.57 -2.09 -13.36
N THR A 173 -12.05 -3.04 -12.57
CA THR A 173 -13.20 -2.90 -11.67
C THR A 173 -12.76 -3.02 -10.23
N SER A 174 -13.28 -2.14 -9.38
CA SER A 174 -13.15 -2.18 -7.93
C SER A 174 -14.53 -2.34 -7.28
N ARG A 175 -14.58 -2.30 -5.94
CA ARG A 175 -15.84 -2.38 -5.19
C ARG A 175 -16.78 -1.19 -5.47
N GLU A 176 -16.25 0.01 -5.69
CA GLU A 176 -17.07 1.22 -5.87
C GLU A 176 -16.83 1.97 -7.20
N GLN A 177 -15.80 1.60 -7.96
CA GLN A 177 -15.42 2.32 -9.19
C GLN A 177 -15.04 1.33 -10.28
N THR A 178 -15.46 1.62 -11.52
CA THR A 178 -15.01 0.93 -12.72
C THR A 178 -14.37 1.96 -13.66
N THR A 179 -13.21 1.61 -14.20
CA THR A 179 -12.44 2.49 -15.08
C THR A 179 -12.25 1.85 -16.43
N TYR A 180 -12.55 2.58 -17.50
CA TYR A 180 -12.21 2.22 -18.89
C TYR A 180 -11.35 3.33 -19.47
N TYR A 181 -10.10 3.06 -19.85
CA TYR A 181 -9.21 4.09 -20.35
C TYR A 181 -8.36 3.63 -21.54
N ALA A 182 -7.88 4.60 -22.31
CA ALA A 182 -7.02 4.40 -23.46
C ALA A 182 -5.86 5.40 -23.43
N LYS A 183 -4.64 4.89 -23.61
CA LYS A 183 -3.42 5.67 -23.83
C LYS A 183 -3.15 5.73 -25.32
N VAL A 184 -3.09 6.93 -25.89
CA VAL A 184 -2.97 7.12 -27.34
C VAL A 184 -2.08 8.30 -27.70
N SER A 185 -1.66 8.36 -28.96
CA SER A 185 -1.02 9.55 -29.53
C SER A 185 -2.02 10.69 -29.67
N GLN A 186 -1.53 11.94 -29.67
CA GLN A 186 -2.40 13.13 -29.68
C GLN A 186 -3.41 13.16 -30.84
N ASN A 187 -3.04 12.62 -32.01
CA ASN A 187 -3.86 12.65 -33.22
C ASN A 187 -5.00 11.64 -33.15
N ASP A 188 -4.84 10.58 -32.36
CA ASP A 188 -5.78 9.46 -32.27
C ASP A 188 -6.73 9.58 -31.07
N VAL A 189 -6.62 10.68 -30.30
CA VAL A 189 -7.55 11.02 -29.21
C VAL A 189 -9.03 10.97 -29.65
N PRO A 190 -9.43 11.55 -30.81
CA PRO A 190 -10.82 11.46 -31.26
C PRO A 190 -11.26 10.03 -31.54
N VAL A 191 -10.36 9.19 -32.06
CA VAL A 191 -10.64 7.78 -32.37
C VAL A 191 -10.81 6.99 -31.07
N ALA A 192 -9.92 7.20 -30.10
CA ALA A 192 -10.02 6.57 -28.78
C ALA A 192 -11.33 6.93 -28.06
N LEU A 193 -11.78 8.19 -28.17
CA LEU A 193 -13.03 8.64 -27.57
C LEU A 193 -14.26 8.04 -28.28
N ASP A 194 -14.23 7.93 -29.62
CA ASP A 194 -15.27 7.22 -30.39
C ASP A 194 -15.35 5.74 -30.01
N ILE A 195 -14.21 5.08 -29.84
CA ILE A 195 -14.13 3.69 -29.40
C ILE A 195 -14.71 3.52 -27.99
N LEU A 196 -14.31 4.35 -27.02
CA LEU A 196 -14.85 4.29 -25.66
C LEU A 196 -16.37 4.54 -25.63
N ALA A 197 -16.85 5.49 -26.42
CA ALA A 197 -18.28 5.78 -26.52
C ALA A 197 -19.06 4.61 -27.12
N ASP A 198 -18.50 3.92 -28.11
CA ASP A 198 -19.12 2.76 -28.77
C ASP A 198 -19.15 1.54 -27.85
N ILE A 199 -18.03 1.25 -27.19
CA ILE A 199 -17.89 0.18 -26.20
C ILE A 199 -18.93 0.34 -25.08
N LEU A 200 -19.12 1.55 -24.56
CA LEU A 200 -20.00 1.78 -23.41
C LEU A 200 -21.50 1.83 -23.77
N GLN A 201 -21.87 2.14 -25.01
CA GLN A 201 -23.28 2.35 -25.40
C GLN A 201 -23.84 1.26 -26.32
N ASN A 202 -23.02 0.70 -27.21
CA ASN A 202 -23.46 -0.25 -28.24
C ASN A 202 -22.75 -1.60 -28.10
N SER A 203 -22.36 -1.99 -26.88
CA SER A 203 -21.73 -3.29 -26.63
C SER A 203 -22.70 -4.43 -26.98
N LYS A 204 -22.19 -5.42 -27.73
CA LYS A 204 -22.98 -6.57 -28.16
C LYS A 204 -22.53 -7.81 -27.40
N PHE A 205 -23.44 -8.34 -26.58
CA PHE A 205 -23.22 -9.59 -25.86
C PHE A 205 -23.76 -10.78 -26.68
N ASP A 206 -22.84 -11.61 -27.18
CA ASP A 206 -23.15 -12.86 -27.89
C ASP A 206 -22.97 -14.06 -26.94
N GLU A 207 -23.91 -15.00 -26.94
CA GLU A 207 -23.91 -16.16 -26.01
C GLU A 207 -22.62 -17.00 -26.10
N ASN A 208 -22.10 -17.21 -27.31
CA ASN A 208 -20.83 -17.93 -27.52
C ASN A 208 -19.61 -17.19 -26.95
N ARG A 209 -19.68 -15.86 -26.82
CA ARG A 209 -18.62 -15.06 -26.21
C ARG A 209 -18.74 -15.09 -24.70
N ILE A 210 -19.96 -14.95 -24.18
CA ILE A 210 -20.27 -15.11 -22.75
C ILE A 210 -19.77 -16.47 -22.25
N SER A 211 -20.03 -17.57 -22.98
CA SER A 211 -19.56 -18.89 -22.55
C SER A 211 -18.04 -19.00 -22.48
N ARG A 212 -17.32 -18.38 -23.43
CA ARG A 212 -15.86 -18.39 -23.44
C ARG A 212 -15.25 -17.51 -22.36
N GLU A 213 -15.76 -16.28 -22.19
CA GLU A 213 -15.27 -15.39 -21.13
C GLU A 213 -15.59 -15.95 -19.75
N ARG A 214 -16.71 -16.66 -19.59
CA ARG A 214 -16.98 -17.41 -18.36
C ARG A 214 -15.88 -18.42 -18.04
N ASP A 215 -15.45 -19.20 -19.03
CA ASP A 215 -14.37 -20.17 -18.83
C ASP A 215 -13.05 -19.48 -18.48
N VAL A 216 -12.76 -18.31 -19.08
CA VAL A 216 -11.57 -17.49 -18.76
C VAL A 216 -11.63 -16.97 -17.33
N ILE A 217 -12.76 -16.39 -16.92
CA ILE A 217 -12.95 -15.86 -15.55
C ILE A 217 -12.84 -17.00 -14.53
N LEU A 218 -13.39 -18.18 -14.80
CA LEU A 218 -13.23 -19.34 -13.91
C LEU A 218 -11.78 -19.81 -13.81
N ARG A 219 -10.94 -19.60 -14.84
CA ARG A 219 -9.50 -19.88 -14.76
C ARG A 219 -8.76 -18.81 -13.97
N GLU A 220 -9.09 -17.55 -14.20
CA GLU A 220 -8.54 -16.42 -13.45
C GLU A 220 -8.83 -16.53 -11.95
N MET A 221 -10.05 -16.94 -11.57
CA MET A 221 -10.38 -17.22 -10.16
C MET A 221 -9.39 -18.23 -9.53
N GLU A 222 -9.07 -19.31 -10.23
CA GLU A 222 -8.10 -20.32 -9.75
C GLU A 222 -6.66 -19.77 -9.69
N GLU A 223 -6.32 -18.84 -10.58
CA GLU A 223 -4.99 -18.19 -10.61
C GLU A 223 -4.82 -17.14 -9.49
N VAL A 224 -5.90 -16.41 -9.17
CA VAL A 224 -5.93 -15.41 -8.08
C VAL A 224 -5.72 -16.04 -6.72
N GLU A 225 -6.15 -17.29 -6.51
CA GLU A 225 -5.84 -18.05 -5.27
C GLU A 225 -4.33 -18.22 -5.05
N GLY A 226 -3.52 -18.16 -6.11
CA GLY A 226 -2.05 -18.13 -6.00
C GLY A 226 -1.50 -16.81 -5.47
N GLN A 227 -2.27 -15.73 -5.51
CA GLN A 227 -1.92 -14.39 -5.01
C GLN A 227 -2.48 -14.19 -3.60
N THR A 228 -1.84 -14.85 -2.64
CA THR A 228 -2.26 -14.89 -1.22
C THR A 228 -2.53 -13.53 -0.56
N GLU A 229 -1.89 -12.43 -1.01
CA GLU A 229 -2.18 -11.08 -0.49
C GLU A 229 -3.60 -10.63 -0.81
N GLU A 230 -4.03 -10.76 -2.06
CA GLU A 230 -5.40 -10.40 -2.49
C GLU A 230 -6.43 -11.29 -1.79
N VAL A 231 -6.14 -12.58 -1.64
CA VAL A 231 -6.98 -13.53 -0.90
C VAL A 231 -7.14 -13.11 0.57
N ILE A 232 -6.05 -12.69 1.23
CA ILE A 232 -6.13 -12.15 2.60
C ILE A 232 -7.01 -10.91 2.65
N PHE A 233 -6.88 -9.98 1.70
CA PHE A 233 -7.70 -8.77 1.66
C PHE A 233 -9.17 -9.07 1.36
N ASP A 234 -9.49 -10.02 0.50
CA ASP A 234 -10.87 -10.43 0.24
C ASP A 234 -11.51 -11.06 1.48
N HIS A 235 -10.81 -11.96 2.17
CA HIS A 235 -11.27 -12.51 3.44
C HIS A 235 -11.38 -11.45 4.54
N LEU A 236 -10.47 -10.48 4.57
CA LEU A 236 -10.52 -9.36 5.51
C LEU A 236 -11.77 -8.51 5.30
N HIS A 237 -12.11 -8.16 4.05
CA HIS A 237 -13.33 -7.39 3.76
C HIS A 237 -14.58 -8.20 4.06
N ALA A 238 -14.62 -9.49 3.68
CA ALA A 238 -15.74 -10.37 3.95
C ALA A 238 -16.02 -10.52 5.46
N THR A 239 -14.98 -10.65 6.28
CA THR A 239 -15.16 -10.76 7.74
C THR A 239 -15.44 -9.38 8.38
N ALA A 240 -14.77 -8.32 7.95
CA ALA A 240 -14.94 -6.98 8.53
C ALA A 240 -16.32 -6.37 8.25
N PHE A 241 -16.83 -6.56 7.03
CA PHE A 241 -18.09 -6.00 6.52
C PHE A 241 -19.15 -7.08 6.26
N GLN A 242 -19.14 -8.13 7.08
CA GLN A 242 -20.08 -9.25 6.96
C GLN A 242 -21.54 -8.77 6.91
N TYR A 243 -22.36 -9.47 6.11
CA TYR A 243 -23.77 -9.14 5.87
C TYR A 243 -24.03 -7.76 5.24
N THR A 244 -23.01 -7.11 4.68
CA THR A 244 -23.16 -5.86 3.92
C THR A 244 -22.58 -6.00 2.51
N PRO A 245 -22.99 -5.14 1.55
CA PRO A 245 -22.51 -5.26 0.16
C PRO A 245 -20.99 -5.15 0.00
N LEU A 246 -20.29 -4.46 0.90
CA LEU A 246 -18.81 -4.36 0.87
C LEU A 246 -18.09 -5.66 1.25
N GLY A 247 -18.78 -6.61 1.90
CA GLY A 247 -18.20 -7.91 2.25
C GLY A 247 -18.05 -8.86 1.06
N ARG A 248 -18.67 -8.57 -0.08
CA ARG A 248 -18.57 -9.40 -1.29
C ARG A 248 -17.24 -9.20 -2.00
N THR A 249 -16.72 -10.25 -2.61
CA THR A 249 -15.56 -10.17 -3.49
C THR A 249 -15.95 -9.56 -4.84
N ILE A 250 -14.95 -9.09 -5.59
CA ILE A 250 -15.18 -8.47 -6.90
C ILE A 250 -15.55 -9.52 -7.94
N LEU A 251 -14.90 -10.69 -7.90
CA LEU A 251 -15.14 -11.81 -8.82
C LEU A 251 -16.51 -12.46 -8.57
N GLY A 252 -16.91 -12.55 -7.29
CA GLY A 252 -18.11 -13.24 -6.85
C GLY A 252 -18.02 -14.78 -6.92
N PRO A 253 -19.06 -15.50 -6.44
CA PRO A 253 -19.04 -16.95 -6.40
C PRO A 253 -19.05 -17.60 -7.79
N ALA A 254 -18.31 -18.71 -7.93
CA ALA A 254 -18.30 -19.49 -9.17
C ALA A 254 -19.71 -20.00 -9.58
N GLN A 255 -20.60 -20.26 -8.62
CA GLN A 255 -21.98 -20.64 -8.91
C GLN A 255 -22.75 -19.49 -9.56
N ASN A 256 -22.57 -18.25 -9.09
CA ASN A 256 -23.22 -17.07 -9.67
C ASN A 256 -22.71 -16.83 -11.09
N ILE A 257 -21.39 -16.87 -11.29
CA ILE A 257 -20.74 -16.71 -12.60
C ILE A 257 -21.30 -17.69 -13.65
N LYS A 258 -21.62 -18.92 -13.24
CA LYS A 258 -22.26 -19.93 -14.12
C LYS A 258 -23.67 -19.55 -14.58
N THR A 259 -24.36 -18.71 -13.82
CA THR A 259 -25.75 -18.27 -14.10
C THR A 259 -25.85 -16.87 -14.71
N ILE A 260 -24.75 -16.11 -14.80
CA ILE A 260 -24.75 -14.79 -15.44
C ILE A 260 -25.13 -14.94 -16.92
N THR A 261 -26.21 -14.27 -17.31
CA THR A 261 -26.72 -14.24 -18.70
C THR A 261 -26.55 -12.84 -19.30
N LYS A 262 -26.73 -12.73 -20.62
CA LYS A 262 -26.79 -11.44 -21.31
C LYS A 262 -27.76 -10.46 -20.67
N ALA A 263 -28.93 -10.92 -20.24
CA ALA A 263 -29.96 -10.05 -19.66
C ALA A 263 -29.47 -9.39 -18.37
N HIS A 264 -28.71 -10.10 -17.54
CA HIS A 264 -28.11 -9.54 -16.32
C HIS A 264 -27.08 -8.44 -16.64
N LEU A 265 -26.23 -8.65 -17.65
CA LEU A 265 -25.25 -7.66 -18.09
C LEU A 265 -25.93 -6.37 -18.60
N GLN A 266 -26.99 -6.54 -19.40
CA GLN A 266 -27.76 -5.42 -19.95
C GLN A 266 -28.49 -4.65 -18.84
N ASP A 267 -29.08 -5.34 -17.87
CA ASP A 267 -29.75 -4.72 -16.73
C ASP A 267 -28.76 -3.95 -15.85
N TYR A 268 -27.57 -4.51 -15.61
CA TYR A 268 -26.50 -3.84 -14.87
C TYR A 268 -26.05 -2.55 -15.57
N ILE A 269 -25.81 -2.57 -16.89
CA ILE A 269 -25.49 -1.36 -17.67
C ILE A 269 -26.63 -0.35 -17.55
N GLN A 270 -27.87 -0.78 -17.79
CA GLN A 270 -29.03 0.11 -17.76
C GLN A 270 -29.24 0.75 -16.37
N THR A 271 -28.89 0.06 -15.30
CA THR A 271 -29.08 0.55 -13.94
C THR A 271 -27.92 1.42 -13.46
N HIS A 272 -26.67 1.06 -13.80
CA HIS A 272 -25.49 1.68 -13.20
C HIS A 272 -24.75 2.65 -14.13
N TYR A 273 -24.73 2.43 -15.45
CA TYR A 273 -23.96 3.23 -16.41
C TYR A 273 -24.78 4.44 -16.89
N THR A 274 -25.10 5.30 -15.92
CA THR A 274 -25.91 6.51 -16.10
C THR A 274 -25.04 7.75 -16.21
N ALA A 275 -25.46 8.74 -17.00
CA ALA A 275 -24.70 9.96 -17.22
C ALA A 275 -24.26 10.68 -15.92
N PRO A 276 -25.12 10.86 -14.89
CA PRO A 276 -24.72 11.53 -13.64
C PRO A 276 -23.64 10.78 -12.82
N ARG A 277 -23.50 9.47 -13.03
CA ARG A 277 -22.52 8.60 -12.35
C ARG A 277 -21.20 8.45 -13.11
N MET A 278 -21.07 9.12 -14.26
CA MET A 278 -19.90 8.99 -15.13
C MET A 278 -19.09 10.29 -15.16
N VAL A 279 -17.77 10.14 -15.23
CA VAL A 279 -16.80 11.20 -15.49
C VAL A 279 -15.94 10.77 -16.67
N ILE A 280 -15.85 11.62 -17.69
CA ILE A 280 -14.88 11.45 -18.75
C ILE A 280 -13.69 12.36 -18.47
N ALA A 281 -12.52 11.76 -18.24
CA ALA A 281 -11.31 12.50 -17.96
C ALA A 281 -10.28 12.33 -19.08
N ALA A 282 -9.56 13.40 -19.40
CA ALA A 282 -8.45 13.36 -20.33
C ALA A 282 -7.26 14.20 -19.83
N SER A 283 -6.05 13.71 -20.05
CA SER A 283 -4.81 14.40 -19.71
C SER A 283 -3.80 14.28 -20.84
N GLY A 284 -2.98 15.32 -21.02
CA GLY A 284 -1.96 15.38 -22.07
C GLY A 284 -2.35 16.33 -23.22
N ALA A 285 -2.02 15.94 -24.45
CA ALA A 285 -2.20 16.78 -25.64
C ALA A 285 -3.66 16.88 -26.11
N VAL A 286 -4.53 17.42 -25.24
CA VAL A 286 -5.98 17.55 -25.46
C VAL A 286 -6.46 18.97 -25.15
N LYS A 287 -7.31 19.53 -26.01
CA LYS A 287 -7.97 20.82 -25.78
C LYS A 287 -9.36 20.59 -25.19
N HIS A 288 -9.70 21.34 -24.15
CA HIS A 288 -10.97 21.16 -23.43
C HIS A 288 -12.20 21.30 -24.33
N GLU A 289 -12.28 22.40 -25.10
CA GLU A 289 -13.44 22.68 -25.95
C GLU A 289 -13.67 21.57 -27.01
N ASP A 290 -12.61 21.21 -27.74
CA ASP A 290 -12.67 20.15 -28.76
C ASP A 290 -13.09 18.80 -28.15
N PHE A 291 -12.62 18.52 -26.93
CA PHE A 291 -12.92 17.28 -26.23
C PHE A 291 -14.38 17.25 -25.72
N VAL A 292 -14.85 18.33 -25.11
CA VAL A 292 -16.24 18.49 -24.66
C VAL A 292 -17.22 18.38 -25.83
N ASP A 293 -16.91 19.03 -26.95
CA ASP A 293 -17.74 18.97 -28.16
C ASP A 293 -17.85 17.55 -28.72
N GLN A 294 -16.77 16.78 -28.68
CA GLN A 294 -16.78 15.37 -29.09
C GLN A 294 -17.59 14.52 -28.12
N VAL A 295 -17.38 14.67 -26.80
CA VAL A 295 -18.16 13.95 -25.79
C VAL A 295 -19.66 14.21 -25.97
N LYS A 296 -20.04 15.47 -26.16
CA LYS A 296 -21.45 15.87 -26.34
C LYS A 296 -22.09 15.22 -27.57
N LYS A 297 -21.32 14.99 -28.64
CA LYS A 297 -21.79 14.33 -29.86
C LYS A 297 -21.85 12.81 -29.73
N LEU A 298 -20.92 12.20 -28.99
CA LEU A 298 -20.74 10.75 -28.92
C LEU A 298 -21.59 10.08 -27.82
N PHE A 299 -21.69 10.68 -26.63
CA PHE A 299 -22.35 10.10 -25.45
C PHE A 299 -23.82 10.53 -25.34
N THR A 300 -24.65 10.03 -26.25
CA THR A 300 -26.05 10.46 -26.41
C THR A 300 -27.09 9.44 -25.93
N LYS A 301 -26.75 8.15 -25.92
CA LYS A 301 -27.67 7.04 -25.61
C LYS A 301 -27.45 6.45 -24.22
N LEU A 302 -26.82 7.19 -23.31
CA LEU A 302 -26.61 6.75 -21.92
C LEU A 302 -27.94 6.53 -21.20
N SER A 303 -27.94 5.58 -20.26
CA SER A 303 -29.12 5.33 -19.43
C SER A 303 -29.49 6.56 -18.60
N THR A 304 -30.81 6.81 -18.52
CA THR A 304 -31.43 7.91 -17.76
C THR A 304 -32.01 7.45 -16.43
N ASN A 305 -31.61 6.28 -15.94
CA ASN A 305 -32.08 5.76 -14.65
C ASN A 305 -31.80 6.79 -13.53
N PRO A 306 -32.81 7.21 -12.74
CA PRO A 306 -32.65 8.27 -11.73
C PRO A 306 -31.92 7.80 -10.46
N THR A 307 -31.61 6.50 -10.35
CA THR A 307 -31.03 5.93 -9.14
C THR A 307 -29.61 6.46 -8.90
N THR A 308 -29.44 7.25 -7.84
CA THR A 308 -28.14 7.80 -7.48
C THR A 308 -27.34 6.81 -6.64
N ALA A 309 -26.01 6.84 -6.75
CA ALA A 309 -25.14 6.00 -5.92
C ALA A 309 -25.29 6.30 -4.43
N SER A 310 -25.55 7.55 -4.05
CA SER A 310 -25.80 7.94 -2.66
C SER A 310 -27.04 7.26 -2.07
N GLN A 311 -28.15 7.23 -2.82
CA GLN A 311 -29.37 6.53 -2.39
C GLN A 311 -29.15 5.02 -2.21
N LEU A 312 -28.33 4.40 -3.07
CA LEU A 312 -27.99 2.97 -2.94
C LEU A 312 -27.17 2.70 -1.68
N VAL A 313 -26.18 3.55 -1.38
CA VAL A 313 -25.36 3.45 -0.15
C VAL A 313 -26.21 3.70 1.10
N GLU A 314 -27.12 4.67 1.07
CA GLU A 314 -28.02 4.96 2.21
C GLU A 314 -28.97 3.79 2.51
N LYS A 315 -29.39 3.05 1.48
CA LYS A 315 -30.27 1.88 1.64
C LYS A 315 -29.53 0.69 2.25
N GLU A 316 -28.29 0.43 1.82
CA GLU A 316 -27.46 -0.69 2.28
C GLU A 316 -26.08 -0.17 2.72
N PRO A 317 -25.99 0.44 3.92
CA PRO A 317 -24.75 0.99 4.44
C PRO A 317 -23.76 -0.11 4.80
N ALA A 318 -22.47 0.24 4.81
CA ALA A 318 -21.45 -0.65 5.33
C ALA A 318 -21.33 -0.52 6.85
N ILE A 319 -21.20 -1.65 7.55
CA ILE A 319 -21.05 -1.72 9.00
C ILE A 319 -19.82 -2.56 9.30
N PHE A 320 -18.86 -1.99 10.01
CA PHE A 320 -17.69 -2.72 10.51
C PHE A 320 -18.07 -3.50 11.77
N THR A 321 -17.92 -4.83 11.77
CA THR A 321 -18.37 -5.68 12.88
C THR A 321 -17.27 -6.09 13.86
N GLY A 322 -16.02 -6.17 13.40
CA GLY A 322 -14.89 -6.68 14.19
C GLY A 322 -14.95 -8.19 14.47
N SER A 323 -14.22 -8.99 13.69
CA SER A 323 -14.24 -10.47 13.76
C SER A 323 -12.92 -11.05 13.27
N GLU A 324 -12.78 -12.38 13.26
CA GLU A 324 -11.60 -13.01 12.68
C GLU A 324 -11.94 -14.21 11.78
N VAL A 325 -11.04 -14.45 10.82
CA VAL A 325 -11.01 -15.67 9.99
C VAL A 325 -9.58 -16.20 9.96
N ARG A 326 -9.44 -17.52 10.19
CA ARG A 326 -8.15 -18.21 10.29
C ARG A 326 -8.16 -19.46 9.41
N MET A 327 -7.37 -19.43 8.35
CA MET A 327 -7.17 -20.54 7.42
C MET A 327 -5.85 -21.22 7.77
N LEU A 328 -5.88 -22.10 8.78
CA LEU A 328 -4.68 -22.81 9.22
C LEU A 328 -4.27 -23.84 8.16
N ASP A 329 -3.07 -23.66 7.60
CA ASP A 329 -2.45 -24.58 6.66
C ASP A 329 -0.95 -24.68 6.97
N ASP A 330 -0.57 -25.81 7.57
CA ASP A 330 0.81 -26.06 7.98
C ASP A 330 1.72 -26.50 6.82
N ASP A 331 1.18 -26.78 5.64
CA ASP A 331 1.96 -27.13 4.44
C ASP A 331 2.52 -25.89 3.73
N ILE A 332 2.02 -24.69 4.06
CA ILE A 332 2.50 -23.41 3.52
C ILE A 332 3.76 -22.95 4.30
N PRO A 333 4.85 -22.49 3.64
CA PRO A 333 6.09 -22.12 4.34
C PRO A 333 6.02 -20.86 5.20
N LEU A 334 5.16 -19.90 4.85
CA LEU A 334 5.07 -18.59 5.48
C LEU A 334 3.63 -18.31 5.91
N ALA A 335 3.47 -17.71 7.07
CA ALA A 335 2.20 -17.23 7.56
C ALA A 335 1.97 -15.78 7.11
N GLN A 336 0.74 -15.48 6.74
CA GLN A 336 0.31 -14.15 6.28
C GLN A 336 -0.91 -13.74 7.07
N PHE A 337 -0.94 -12.50 7.53
CA PHE A 337 -2.12 -11.97 8.21
C PHE A 337 -2.27 -10.47 8.00
N ALA A 338 -3.52 -10.01 8.01
CA ALA A 338 -3.88 -8.61 8.10
C ALA A 338 -4.72 -8.39 9.36
N VAL A 339 -4.40 -7.33 10.09
CA VAL A 339 -5.23 -6.81 11.18
C VAL A 339 -5.64 -5.38 10.84
N ALA A 340 -6.95 -5.10 10.91
CA ALA A 340 -7.52 -3.81 10.54
C ALA A 340 -8.51 -3.29 11.59
N PHE A 341 -8.59 -1.96 11.64
CA PHE A 341 -9.64 -1.18 12.29
C PHE A 341 -10.57 -0.62 11.22
N GLU A 342 -11.73 -0.12 11.65
CA GLU A 342 -12.54 0.74 10.82
C GLU A 342 -11.75 2.01 10.44
N GLY A 343 -11.64 2.27 9.15
CA GLY A 343 -11.02 3.47 8.58
C GLY A 343 -12.02 4.62 8.46
N ALA A 344 -11.71 5.58 7.60
CA ALA A 344 -12.58 6.73 7.37
C ALA A 344 -13.20 6.72 5.96
N SER A 345 -14.37 7.35 5.83
CA SER A 345 -14.92 7.70 4.52
C SER A 345 -13.97 8.61 3.75
N TRP A 346 -14.01 8.57 2.42
CA TRP A 346 -13.34 9.56 1.56
C TRP A 346 -13.54 11.00 2.04
N LYS A 347 -14.77 11.38 2.40
CA LYS A 347 -15.12 12.78 2.73
C LYS A 347 -14.87 13.16 4.19
N ASP A 348 -14.45 12.21 5.04
CA ASP A 348 -14.14 12.52 6.44
C ASP A 348 -12.88 13.41 6.49
N PRO A 349 -12.89 14.54 7.24
CA PRO A 349 -11.71 15.39 7.39
C PRO A 349 -10.52 14.65 8.02
N ASP A 350 -10.77 13.59 8.80
CA ASP A 350 -9.73 12.79 9.45
C ASP A 350 -9.07 11.77 8.49
N SER A 351 -9.56 11.62 7.25
CA SER A 351 -8.95 10.73 6.24
C SER A 351 -7.50 11.10 5.91
N ILE A 352 -7.17 12.39 5.85
CA ILE A 352 -5.79 12.88 5.64
C ILE A 352 -4.90 12.53 6.84
N ALA A 353 -5.44 12.62 8.06
CA ALA A 353 -4.70 12.22 9.26
C ALA A 353 -4.43 10.71 9.27
N LEU A 354 -5.37 9.88 8.80
CA LEU A 354 -5.14 8.44 8.60
C LEU A 354 -4.07 8.16 7.53
N MET A 355 -4.00 8.93 6.44
CA MET A 355 -2.90 8.82 5.46
C MET A 355 -1.54 9.17 6.09
N VAL A 356 -1.49 10.18 6.96
CA VAL A 356 -0.26 10.51 7.70
C VAL A 356 0.08 9.38 8.67
N MET A 357 -0.88 8.83 9.41
CA MET A 357 -0.67 7.67 10.30
C MET A 357 -0.18 6.44 9.55
N GLN A 358 -0.70 6.16 8.35
CA GLN A 358 -0.23 5.09 7.48
C GLN A 358 1.25 5.31 7.10
N ALA A 359 1.62 6.53 6.69
CA ALA A 359 3.00 6.88 6.38
C ALA A 359 3.93 6.77 7.62
N MET A 360 3.42 7.04 8.82
CA MET A 360 4.17 6.87 10.07
C MET A 360 4.42 5.40 10.43
N LEU A 361 3.50 4.49 10.14
CA LEU A 361 3.70 3.05 10.32
C LEU A 361 4.61 2.49 9.21
N GLY A 362 4.39 2.94 7.98
CA GLY A 362 5.19 2.63 6.80
C GLY A 362 5.06 1.18 6.33
N SER A 363 5.94 0.82 5.40
CA SER A 363 6.14 -0.55 4.94
C SER A 363 7.59 -0.96 5.13
N TRP A 364 7.84 -2.26 5.27
CA TRP A 364 9.18 -2.82 5.35
C TRP A 364 9.26 -4.12 4.57
N ASN A 365 10.39 -4.34 3.92
CA ASN A 365 10.67 -5.54 3.17
C ASN A 365 12.11 -5.96 3.48
N LYS A 366 12.35 -7.27 3.58
CA LYS A 366 13.68 -7.85 3.81
C LYS A 366 14.73 -7.45 2.77
N THR A 367 14.31 -7.10 1.56
CA THR A 367 15.17 -6.61 0.48
C THR A 367 15.38 -5.10 0.49
N ALA A 368 14.71 -4.36 1.39
CA ALA A 368 14.77 -2.90 1.42
C ALA A 368 16.18 -2.41 1.82
N GLY A 369 16.75 -1.49 1.01
CA GLY A 369 18.07 -0.92 1.26
C GLY A 369 18.18 -0.11 2.58
N GLY A 370 17.04 0.32 3.14
CA GLY A 370 16.99 0.97 4.46
C GLY A 370 17.27 0.04 5.64
N GLY A 371 17.11 -1.28 5.46
CA GLY A 371 17.40 -2.30 6.46
C GLY A 371 16.81 -2.01 7.84
N LYS A 372 17.69 -1.78 8.82
CA LYS A 372 17.37 -1.56 10.24
C LYS A 372 17.18 -0.07 10.61
N HIS A 373 17.33 0.84 9.65
CA HIS A 373 17.34 2.29 9.86
C HIS A 373 16.21 2.99 9.09
N MET A 374 15.17 2.24 8.71
CA MET A 374 13.98 2.80 8.09
C MET A 374 13.25 3.68 9.11
N GLY A 375 12.86 4.90 8.74
CA GLY A 375 12.46 5.93 9.71
C GLY A 375 11.34 5.52 10.68
N SER A 376 10.34 4.75 10.24
CA SER A 376 9.21 4.36 11.09
C SER A 376 9.61 3.35 12.17
N GLU A 377 9.10 3.55 13.38
CA GLU A 377 9.42 2.73 14.55
C GLU A 377 9.04 1.25 14.36
N LEU A 378 7.90 0.99 13.70
CA LEU A 378 7.47 -0.36 13.38
C LEU A 378 8.46 -1.06 12.43
N ALA A 379 8.91 -0.36 11.38
CA ALA A 379 9.89 -0.89 10.44
C ALA A 379 11.24 -1.16 11.11
N GLN A 380 11.68 -0.30 12.04
CA GLN A 380 12.88 -0.55 12.82
C GLN A 380 12.74 -1.80 13.69
N ARG A 381 11.64 -1.96 14.44
CA ARG A 381 11.42 -3.17 15.27
C ARG A 381 11.45 -4.44 14.44
N VAL A 382 10.74 -4.45 13.31
CA VAL A 382 10.65 -5.60 12.41
C VAL A 382 12.02 -5.93 11.82
N GLY A 383 12.72 -4.94 11.26
CA GLY A 383 14.02 -5.14 10.63
C GLY A 383 15.17 -5.43 11.59
N ILE A 384 15.16 -4.84 12.79
CA ILE A 384 16.22 -5.05 13.79
C ILE A 384 16.19 -6.49 14.32
N ASN A 385 14.98 -6.97 14.67
CA ASN A 385 14.77 -8.27 15.27
C ASN A 385 14.55 -9.40 14.24
N GLU A 386 14.42 -9.05 12.96
CA GLU A 386 14.26 -10.01 11.84
C GLU A 386 13.01 -10.91 12.00
N ILE A 387 11.90 -10.30 12.43
CA ILE A 387 10.66 -11.00 12.82
C ILE A 387 9.59 -11.08 11.70
N ALA A 388 9.85 -10.53 10.52
CA ALA A 388 8.98 -10.65 9.35
C ALA A 388 9.79 -10.77 8.05
N GLU A 389 9.16 -11.25 6.99
CA GLU A 389 9.68 -11.19 5.61
C GLU A 389 9.27 -9.86 4.95
N SER A 390 8.04 -9.42 5.18
CA SER A 390 7.55 -8.10 4.79
C SER A 390 6.40 -7.62 5.69
N MET A 391 6.16 -6.32 5.69
CA MET A 391 4.98 -5.70 6.28
C MET A 391 4.57 -4.44 5.51
N MET A 392 3.28 -4.14 5.52
CA MET A 392 2.69 -2.99 4.84
C MET A 392 1.53 -2.44 5.67
N ALA A 393 1.63 -1.18 6.09
CA ALA A 393 0.47 -0.45 6.58
C ALA A 393 -0.42 -0.01 5.40
N PHE A 394 -1.72 -0.26 5.49
CA PHE A 394 -2.70 0.08 4.47
C PHE A 394 -3.80 0.98 5.02
N ASN A 395 -4.36 1.80 4.12
CA ASN A 395 -5.48 2.70 4.39
C ASN A 395 -6.39 2.73 3.17
N THR A 396 -7.55 2.08 3.28
CA THR A 396 -8.54 1.96 2.21
C THR A 396 -9.76 2.77 2.58
N ASN A 397 -10.18 3.70 1.72
CA ASN A 397 -11.36 4.53 1.96
C ASN A 397 -12.47 4.14 0.98
N TYR A 398 -13.70 4.06 1.50
CA TYR A 398 -14.94 3.94 0.74
C TYR A 398 -15.84 5.15 1.00
N LYS A 399 -17.02 5.22 0.40
CA LYS A 399 -17.90 6.39 0.53
C LYS A 399 -18.40 6.66 1.95
N ASP A 400 -18.64 5.64 2.74
CA ASP A 400 -19.24 5.72 4.08
C ASP A 400 -18.39 5.09 5.20
N THR A 401 -17.38 4.29 4.84
CA THR A 401 -16.47 3.61 5.79
C THR A 401 -15.07 3.47 5.18
N GLY A 402 -14.16 2.76 5.85
CA GLY A 402 -12.84 2.40 5.33
C GLY A 402 -12.20 1.27 6.14
N LEU A 403 -10.95 0.93 5.80
CA LEU A 403 -10.11 0.04 6.59
C LEU A 403 -8.74 0.70 6.83
N PHE A 404 -8.25 0.59 8.05
CA PHE A 404 -6.90 1.01 8.41
C PHE A 404 -6.20 -0.11 9.15
N GLY A 405 -5.05 -0.58 8.66
CA GLY A 405 -4.45 -1.78 9.21
C GLY A 405 -3.01 -2.03 8.80
N VAL A 406 -2.50 -3.17 9.24
CA VAL A 406 -1.17 -3.67 8.90
C VAL A 406 -1.30 -5.09 8.37
N TYR A 407 -0.79 -5.29 7.16
CA TYR A 407 -0.58 -6.58 6.54
C TYR A 407 0.86 -7.02 6.78
N ALA A 408 1.08 -8.27 7.16
CA ALA A 408 2.42 -8.79 7.43
C ALA A 408 2.57 -10.25 6.99
N VAL A 409 3.77 -10.56 6.52
CA VAL A 409 4.20 -11.89 6.08
C VAL A 409 5.41 -12.29 6.89
N ALA A 410 5.36 -13.45 7.55
CA ALA A 410 6.42 -13.89 8.43
C ALA A 410 6.54 -15.41 8.51
N LYS A 411 7.65 -15.85 9.12
CA LYS A 411 7.81 -17.24 9.51
C LYS A 411 6.91 -17.56 10.72
N PRO A 412 6.41 -18.80 10.83
CA PRO A 412 5.45 -19.18 11.87
C PRO A 412 5.97 -19.00 13.30
N ASP A 413 7.29 -19.08 13.50
CA ASP A 413 7.93 -19.00 14.80
C ASP A 413 8.04 -17.58 15.37
N CYS A 414 7.84 -16.54 14.55
CA CYS A 414 7.96 -15.13 14.92
C CYS A 414 6.61 -14.38 15.03
N LEU A 415 5.47 -15.07 14.83
CA LEU A 415 4.15 -14.42 14.69
C LEU A 415 3.69 -13.68 15.95
N ASP A 416 4.01 -14.19 17.13
CA ASP A 416 3.69 -13.59 18.42
C ASP A 416 4.45 -12.27 18.66
N ASP A 417 5.76 -12.27 18.43
CA ASP A 417 6.61 -11.08 18.53
C ASP A 417 6.29 -10.03 17.47
N LEU A 418 5.93 -10.48 16.25
CA LEU A 418 5.48 -9.61 15.17
C LEU A 418 4.14 -8.95 15.50
N ALA A 419 3.14 -9.73 15.90
CA ALA A 419 1.85 -9.21 16.33
C ALA A 419 2.01 -8.22 17.49
N TYR A 420 2.92 -8.50 18.44
CA TYR A 420 3.26 -7.58 19.53
C TYR A 420 3.81 -6.26 19.02
N SER A 421 4.77 -6.31 18.10
CA SER A 421 5.39 -5.10 17.54
C SER A 421 4.37 -4.25 16.78
N ILE A 422 3.50 -4.87 15.97
CA ILE A 422 2.42 -4.22 15.24
C ILE A 422 1.46 -3.52 16.20
N MET A 423 0.91 -4.24 17.17
CA MET A 423 -0.08 -3.67 18.09
C MET A 423 0.52 -2.63 19.04
N TYR A 424 1.77 -2.81 19.45
CA TYR A 424 2.46 -1.85 20.30
C TYR A 424 2.64 -0.51 19.58
N GLU A 425 3.17 -0.50 18.36
CA GLU A 425 3.40 0.75 17.61
C GLU A 425 2.09 1.36 17.09
N THR A 426 1.09 0.55 16.72
CA THR A 426 -0.24 1.05 16.32
C THR A 426 -0.92 1.77 17.50
N THR A 427 -0.89 1.16 18.68
CA THR A 427 -1.49 1.76 19.89
C THR A 427 -0.70 2.96 20.39
N LYS A 428 0.64 2.95 20.23
CA LYS A 428 1.52 4.08 20.60
C LYS A 428 1.08 5.39 19.95
N LEU A 429 0.53 5.35 18.72
CA LEU A 429 -0.01 6.53 18.04
C LEU A 429 -1.08 7.27 18.86
N ALA A 430 -1.89 6.55 19.65
CA ALA A 430 -2.94 7.13 20.49
C ALA A 430 -2.42 7.78 21.79
N TYR A 431 -1.20 7.45 22.23
CA TYR A 431 -0.66 7.92 23.52
C TYR A 431 0.52 8.89 23.34
N GLN A 432 1.57 8.45 22.63
CA GLN A 432 2.86 9.12 22.56
C GLN A 432 3.37 9.16 21.11
N VAL A 433 2.96 10.17 20.37
CA VAL A 433 3.49 10.47 19.04
C VAL A 433 4.56 11.57 19.15
N SER A 434 5.65 11.42 18.38
CA SER A 434 6.76 12.37 18.30
C SER A 434 6.58 13.36 17.16
N ASP A 435 6.91 14.64 17.36
CA ASP A 435 6.84 15.68 16.32
C ASP A 435 7.77 15.39 15.13
N ASP A 436 8.93 14.77 15.40
CA ASP A 436 9.88 14.36 14.37
C ASP A 436 9.27 13.29 13.45
N ASP A 437 8.51 12.35 14.01
CA ASP A 437 7.88 11.27 13.25
C ASP A 437 6.73 11.81 12.40
N VAL A 438 5.92 12.72 12.97
CA VAL A 438 4.83 13.39 12.23
C VAL A 438 5.40 14.22 11.08
N THR A 439 6.47 14.97 11.31
CA THR A 439 7.11 15.78 10.26
C THR A 439 7.71 14.91 9.16
N ARG A 440 8.35 13.80 9.52
CA ARG A 440 8.85 12.82 8.54
C ARG A 440 7.73 12.24 7.69
N ALA A 441 6.64 11.82 8.32
CA ALA A 441 5.51 11.20 7.63
C ALA A 441 4.76 12.18 6.71
N ARG A 442 4.56 13.43 7.13
CA ARG A 442 4.01 14.49 6.25
C ARG A 442 4.86 14.69 5.01
N ASN A 443 6.17 14.75 5.16
CA ASN A 443 7.10 14.89 4.04
C ASN A 443 7.04 13.67 3.12
N GLN A 444 7.03 12.46 3.68
CA GLN A 444 6.91 11.22 2.88
C GLN A 444 5.58 11.13 2.13
N LEU A 445 4.47 11.47 2.76
CA LEU A 445 3.15 11.44 2.13
C LEU A 445 3.08 12.42 0.96
N LYS A 446 3.53 13.66 1.14
CA LYS A 446 3.60 14.65 0.05
C LYS A 446 4.45 14.18 -1.12
N SER A 447 5.64 13.65 -0.84
CA SER A 447 6.53 13.12 -1.87
C SER A 447 5.91 11.92 -2.57
N SER A 448 5.31 10.99 -1.82
CA SER A 448 4.65 9.82 -2.38
C SER A 448 3.52 10.20 -3.34
N LEU A 449 2.65 11.14 -2.95
CA LEU A 449 1.54 11.60 -3.79
C LEU A 449 2.02 12.29 -5.06
N LEU A 450 3.01 13.20 -4.97
CA LEU A 450 3.52 13.89 -6.17
C LEU A 450 4.28 12.95 -7.11
N LEU A 451 5.07 12.01 -6.57
CA LEU A 451 5.82 11.06 -7.38
C LEU A 451 4.91 10.00 -8.02
N HIS A 452 3.77 9.70 -7.42
CA HIS A 452 2.78 8.80 -7.99
C HIS A 452 2.03 9.45 -9.17
N ILE A 453 1.79 10.77 -9.12
CA ILE A 453 1.12 11.53 -10.18
C ILE A 453 2.16 11.95 -11.23
N ASP A 454 2.86 10.97 -11.81
CA ASP A 454 3.83 11.17 -12.89
C ASP A 454 3.36 10.52 -14.20
N GLY A 455 3.19 11.33 -15.23
CA GLY A 455 2.68 10.91 -16.54
C GLY A 455 1.18 11.13 -16.74
N THR A 456 0.74 11.05 -17.99
CA THR A 456 -0.66 11.34 -18.37
C THR A 456 -1.64 10.35 -17.75
N SER A 457 -1.31 9.06 -17.73
CA SER A 457 -2.23 8.03 -17.20
C SER A 457 -2.52 8.20 -15.69
N PRO A 458 -1.53 8.37 -14.79
CA PRO A 458 -1.81 8.68 -13.40
C PRO A 458 -2.55 10.01 -13.18
N VAL A 459 -2.26 11.03 -13.99
CA VAL A 459 -3.01 12.31 -13.93
C VAL A 459 -4.48 12.11 -14.29
N ALA A 460 -4.79 11.31 -15.32
CA ALA A 460 -6.17 11.04 -15.72
C ALA A 460 -6.92 10.21 -14.66
N GLU A 461 -6.24 9.22 -14.06
CA GLU A 461 -6.74 8.46 -12.91
C GLU A 461 -7.08 9.39 -11.74
N ASP A 462 -6.15 10.27 -11.38
CA ASP A 462 -6.33 11.20 -10.26
C ASP A 462 -7.53 12.13 -10.49
N ILE A 463 -7.69 12.66 -11.71
CA ILE A 463 -8.85 13.48 -12.08
C ILE A 463 -10.15 12.67 -11.95
N GLY A 464 -10.20 11.48 -12.54
CA GLY A 464 -11.40 10.63 -12.55
C GLY A 464 -11.82 10.22 -11.14
N ARG A 465 -10.91 9.61 -10.38
CA ARG A 465 -11.15 9.15 -9.01
C ARG A 465 -11.53 10.28 -8.07
N GLN A 466 -10.84 11.43 -8.12
CA GLN A 466 -11.19 12.56 -7.25
C GLN A 466 -12.54 13.18 -7.60
N LEU A 467 -12.90 13.25 -8.89
CA LEU A 467 -14.23 13.71 -9.28
C LEU A 467 -15.33 12.75 -8.84
N LEU A 468 -15.10 11.43 -8.86
CA LEU A 468 -16.08 10.48 -8.32
C LEU A 468 -16.22 10.57 -6.79
N THR A 469 -15.12 10.69 -6.07
CA THR A 469 -15.10 10.66 -4.60
C THR A 469 -15.50 11.99 -3.96
N TYR A 470 -14.89 13.09 -4.39
CA TYR A 470 -15.07 14.43 -3.80
C TYR A 470 -15.99 15.35 -4.60
N GLY A 471 -16.31 15.01 -5.85
CA GLY A 471 -17.02 15.90 -6.76
C GLY A 471 -16.17 17.04 -7.33
N ARG A 472 -14.89 17.11 -6.95
CA ARG A 472 -13.89 18.09 -7.41
C ARG A 472 -12.50 17.48 -7.33
N ARG A 473 -11.54 18.05 -8.05
CA ARG A 473 -10.12 17.74 -7.84
C ARG A 473 -9.52 18.71 -6.81
N ILE A 474 -8.90 18.18 -5.77
CA ILE A 474 -8.22 18.95 -4.73
C ILE A 474 -6.89 19.46 -5.33
N PRO A 475 -6.66 20.79 -5.37
CA PRO A 475 -5.41 21.32 -5.88
C PRO A 475 -4.25 21.00 -4.94
N PHE A 476 -3.03 20.85 -5.47
CA PHE A 476 -1.85 20.48 -4.70
C PHE A 476 -1.56 21.41 -3.52
N ALA A 477 -1.77 22.72 -3.69
CA ALA A 477 -1.58 23.70 -2.61
C ALA A 477 -2.53 23.45 -1.43
N GLU A 478 -3.80 23.14 -1.70
CA GLU A 478 -4.77 22.80 -0.65
C GLU A 478 -4.43 21.46 0.00
N LEU A 479 -4.06 20.45 -0.79
CA LEU A 479 -3.67 19.14 -0.29
C LEU A 479 -2.46 19.24 0.64
N PHE A 480 -1.44 20.01 0.26
CA PHE A 480 -0.24 20.21 1.08
C PHE A 480 -0.55 20.97 2.36
N ALA A 481 -1.40 21.99 2.30
CA ALA A 481 -1.85 22.72 3.49
C ALA A 481 -2.63 21.81 4.45
N ARG A 482 -3.51 20.93 3.93
CA ARG A 482 -4.24 19.94 4.75
C ARG A 482 -3.29 18.93 5.40
N ILE A 483 -2.28 18.45 4.67
CA ILE A 483 -1.26 17.53 5.22
C ILE A 483 -0.43 18.23 6.30
N ASP A 484 -0.02 19.48 6.08
CA ASP A 484 0.79 20.24 7.04
C ASP A 484 0.03 20.64 8.30
N ALA A 485 -1.27 20.83 8.20
CA ALA A 485 -2.13 21.09 9.35
C ALA A 485 -2.20 19.92 10.34
N VAL A 486 -1.77 18.71 9.94
CA VAL A 486 -1.73 17.55 10.84
C VAL A 486 -0.51 17.64 11.76
N ASP A 487 -0.77 17.87 13.05
CA ASP A 487 0.23 17.89 14.12
C ASP A 487 0.12 16.66 15.04
N ALA A 488 1.02 16.54 16.01
CA ALA A 488 1.02 15.45 16.99
C ALA A 488 -0.30 15.35 17.79
N SER A 489 -0.91 16.48 18.12
CA SER A 489 -2.20 16.49 18.84
C SER A 489 -3.32 15.92 17.97
N THR A 490 -3.34 16.28 16.69
CA THR A 490 -4.29 15.78 15.70
C THR A 490 -4.13 14.28 15.50
N ILE A 491 -2.90 13.78 15.39
CA ILE A 491 -2.64 12.34 15.29
C ILE A 491 -3.15 11.60 16.52
N LYS A 492 -2.87 12.10 17.73
CA LYS A 492 -3.38 11.48 18.97
C LYS A 492 -4.91 11.47 19.01
N ARG A 493 -5.56 12.57 18.65
CA ARG A 493 -7.03 12.67 18.60
C ARG A 493 -7.62 11.65 17.62
N VAL A 494 -7.06 11.55 16.42
CA VAL A 494 -7.54 10.65 15.36
C VAL A 494 -7.27 9.20 15.73
N ALA A 495 -6.08 8.87 16.26
CA ALA A 495 -5.78 7.54 16.78
C ALA A 495 -6.69 7.16 17.97
N ASN A 496 -7.05 8.12 18.83
CA ASN A 496 -8.03 7.86 19.89
C ASN A 496 -9.43 7.56 19.30
N ARG A 497 -9.83 8.25 18.23
CA ARG A 497 -11.11 8.00 17.54
C ARG A 497 -11.16 6.62 16.86
N PHE A 498 -10.11 6.22 16.15
CA PHE A 498 -10.12 5.05 15.26
C PHE A 498 -9.44 3.79 15.82
N ILE A 499 -8.53 3.91 16.79
CA ILE A 499 -7.72 2.79 17.30
C ILE A 499 -8.01 2.47 18.76
N TYR A 500 -8.11 3.50 19.62
CA TYR A 500 -8.23 3.29 21.07
C TYR A 500 -9.51 2.55 21.44
N ASP A 501 -9.33 1.39 22.07
CA ASP A 501 -10.41 0.52 22.55
C ASP A 501 -11.46 0.15 21.48
N LYS A 502 -11.01 0.07 20.22
CA LYS A 502 -11.84 -0.37 19.08
C LYS A 502 -11.70 -1.86 18.82
N ASP A 503 -12.73 -2.43 18.22
CA ASP A 503 -12.71 -3.79 17.71
C ASP A 503 -11.82 -3.87 16.48
N VAL A 504 -11.17 -5.01 16.30
CA VAL A 504 -10.32 -5.30 15.14
C VAL A 504 -10.98 -6.34 14.26
N ALA A 505 -10.60 -6.36 12.98
CA ALA A 505 -10.86 -7.45 12.06
C ALA A 505 -9.54 -8.13 11.69
N ILE A 506 -9.48 -9.46 11.73
CA ILE A 506 -8.25 -10.23 11.45
C ILE A 506 -8.54 -11.27 10.36
N ALA A 507 -7.73 -11.28 9.32
CA ALA A 507 -7.68 -12.37 8.35
C ALA A 507 -6.27 -12.95 8.31
N ALA A 508 -6.16 -14.27 8.45
CA ALA A 508 -4.86 -14.95 8.50
C ALA A 508 -4.89 -16.30 7.78
N MET A 509 -3.79 -16.65 7.11
CA MET A 509 -3.59 -17.94 6.45
C MET A 509 -2.17 -18.49 6.62
N GLY A 510 -2.03 -19.81 6.41
CA GLY A 510 -0.76 -20.53 6.52
C GLY A 510 -0.53 -21.09 7.93
N PRO A 511 0.74 -21.30 8.35
CA PRO A 511 1.08 -21.88 9.66
C PRO A 511 0.91 -20.82 10.76
N ILE A 512 -0.34 -20.59 11.17
CA ILE A 512 -0.76 -19.51 12.09
C ILE A 512 -1.09 -20.02 13.51
N GLN A 513 -0.67 -21.23 13.88
CA GLN A 513 -0.90 -21.81 15.21
C GLN A 513 -0.28 -21.00 16.36
N ARG A 514 0.73 -20.15 16.07
CA ARG A 514 1.33 -19.22 17.03
C ARG A 514 0.79 -17.79 16.97
N LEU A 515 -0.08 -17.47 16.01
CA LEU A 515 -0.70 -16.15 15.94
C LEU A 515 -1.64 -15.99 17.14
N PRO A 516 -1.47 -14.95 17.99
CA PRO A 516 -2.32 -14.74 19.17
C PRO A 516 -3.80 -14.67 18.81
N ASP A 517 -4.69 -15.03 19.73
CA ASP A 517 -6.15 -15.05 19.51
C ASP A 517 -6.76 -13.63 19.41
N TYR A 518 -8.03 -13.54 19.01
CA TYR A 518 -8.75 -12.26 18.92
C TYR A 518 -8.67 -11.43 20.20
N ASN A 519 -8.88 -12.05 21.36
CA ASN A 519 -8.87 -11.37 22.66
C ASN A 519 -7.52 -10.71 22.94
N TRP A 520 -6.43 -11.36 22.54
CA TRP A 520 -5.10 -10.81 22.69
C TRP A 520 -4.95 -9.50 21.91
N PHE A 521 -5.39 -9.44 20.65
CA PHE A 521 -5.35 -8.22 19.84
C PHE A 521 -6.28 -7.15 20.42
N ARG A 522 -7.52 -7.52 20.74
CA ARG A 522 -8.52 -6.63 21.32
C ARG A 522 -8.06 -5.99 22.63
N ARG A 523 -7.30 -6.71 23.46
CA ARG A 523 -6.71 -6.17 24.70
C ARG A 523 -5.49 -5.28 24.45
N ARG A 524 -4.83 -5.39 23.29
CA ARG A 524 -3.66 -4.59 22.95
C ARG A 524 -4.00 -3.24 22.30
N THR A 525 -5.27 -2.95 22.01
CA THR A 525 -5.73 -1.65 21.49
C THR A 525 -5.72 -0.52 22.53
N TYR A 526 -5.38 -0.82 23.78
CA TYR A 526 -5.24 0.16 24.86
C TYR A 526 -4.12 -0.21 25.85
N TRP A 527 -3.65 0.78 26.60
CA TRP A 527 -2.60 0.65 27.60
C TRP A 527 -3.11 1.04 28.98
N ASN A 528 -2.87 0.20 29.99
CA ASN A 528 -3.29 0.45 31.38
C ASN A 528 -2.26 1.27 32.18
N ARG A 529 -1.18 1.73 31.53
CA ARG A 529 -0.09 2.47 32.19
C ARG A 529 -0.29 4.00 32.18
N TYR A 530 -1.30 4.47 31.44
CA TYR A 530 -1.61 5.87 31.23
C TYR A 530 -2.92 6.24 31.93
#